data_AF-W4HFM3-F1
#
_entry.id   AF-W4HFM3-F1
#
_cell.length_a   1.000
_cell.length_b   1.000
_cell.length_c   1.000
_cell.angle_alpha   90.00
_cell.angle_beta   90.00
_cell.angle_gamma   90.00
#
_symmetry.space_group_name_H-M   'P 1'
#
loop_
_entity.id
_entity.type
_entity.pdbx_description
1 polymer ?
#
loop_
_entity_poly.entity_id
_entity_poly.type
_entity_poly.pdbx_seq_one_letter_code
_entity_poly.pdbx_strand_id
1 'polypeptide(L)'
;MLDRLATWLAENVWMLIAVGGGILVSIITSDDHSLKSGTGRILAGLFFAVVFPDPILTFLDRDPVVYGNALAGLLAMTGYAIAKALVSTGPLDWIAAWRGKK
;
A
#
# COMPACT_ATOMS: atom_id res chain seq x y z
N MET A 1 7.02 18.46 16.48
CA MET A 1 6.74 17.77 15.19
C MET A 1 7.26 16.34 15.21
N LEU A 2 8.50 16.12 15.69
CA LEU A 2 9.06 14.78 15.94
C LEU A 2 8.26 13.98 16.97
N ASP A 3 7.80 14.60 18.07
CA ASP A 3 7.01 13.89 19.08
C ASP A 3 5.69 13.36 18.52
N ARG A 4 4.94 14.17 17.76
CA ARG A 4 3.70 13.71 17.10
C ARG A 4 3.95 12.54 16.15
N LEU A 5 5.07 12.56 15.43
CA LEU A 5 5.43 11.48 14.52
C LEU A 5 5.77 10.21 15.29
N ALA A 6 6.51 10.33 16.40
CA ALA A 6 6.86 9.21 17.27
C ALA A 6 5.62 8.58 17.94
N THR A 7 4.68 9.39 18.42
CA THR A 7 3.42 8.89 19.00
C THR A 7 2.59 8.15 17.96
N TRP A 8 2.44 8.72 16.77
CA TRP A 8 1.72 8.08 15.67
C TRP A 8 2.37 6.77 15.21
N LEU A 9 3.71 6.72 15.11
CA LEU A 9 4.45 5.51 14.77
C LEU A 9 4.27 4.42 15.85
N ALA A 10 4.25 4.80 17.12
CA ALA A 10 4.05 3.87 18.23
C ALA A 10 2.62 3.33 18.27
N GLU A 11 1.61 4.17 18.04
CA GLU A 11 0.20 3.77 17.97
C GLU A 11 -0.08 2.81 16.80
N ASN A 12 0.63 2.99 15.68
CA ASN A 12 0.42 2.23 14.46
C ASN A 12 1.51 1.16 14.22
N VAL A 13 2.22 0.73 15.28
CA VAL A 13 3.36 -0.19 15.16
C VAL A 13 2.97 -1.51 14.49
N TRP A 14 1.76 -2.02 14.75
CA TRP A 14 1.26 -3.26 14.16
C TRP A 14 0.96 -3.12 12.66
N MET A 15 0.45 -1.97 12.22
CA MET A 15 0.29 -1.65 10.81
C MET A 15 1.66 -1.61 10.12
N LEU A 16 2.64 -0.95 10.75
CA LEU A 16 4.01 -0.86 10.22
C LEU A 16 4.67 -2.23 10.12
N ILE A 17 4.47 -3.11 11.10
CA ILE A 17 4.96 -4.49 11.08
C ILE A 17 4.26 -5.31 10.00
N ALA A 18 2.94 -5.19 9.84
CA ALA A 18 2.19 -5.93 8.83
C ALA A 18 2.56 -5.48 7.40
N VAL A 19 2.65 -4.17 7.19
CA VAL A 19 3.09 -3.58 5.92
C VAL A 19 4.55 -3.95 5.66
N GLY A 20 5.45 -3.68 6.62
CA GLY A 20 6.88 -4.01 6.52
C GLY A 20 7.16 -5.50 6.32
N GLY A 21 6.40 -6.37 6.97
CA GLY A 21 6.49 -7.82 6.82
C GLY A 21 6.03 -8.30 5.44
N GLY A 22 4.86 -7.82 4.95
CA GLY A 22 4.38 -8.13 3.61
C GLY A 22 5.33 -7.66 2.51
N ILE A 23 5.96 -6.50 2.74
CA ILE A 23 7.01 -5.94 1.92
C ILE A 23 8.26 -6.84 1.88
N LEU A 24 8.74 -7.28 3.04
CA LEU A 24 9.94 -8.12 3.17
C LEU A 24 9.73 -9.46 2.47
N VAL A 25 8.59 -10.10 2.72
CA VAL A 25 8.19 -11.34 2.04
C VAL A 25 8.14 -11.11 0.53
N SER A 26 7.61 -9.98 0.09
CA SER A 26 7.50 -9.66 -1.32
C SER A 26 8.85 -9.43 -2.01
N ILE A 27 9.81 -8.79 -1.34
CA ILE A 27 11.19 -8.67 -1.84
C ILE A 27 11.84 -10.05 -1.93
N ILE A 28 11.73 -10.87 -0.88
CA ILE A 28 12.34 -12.21 -0.81
C ILE A 28 11.77 -13.14 -1.89
N THR A 29 10.50 -12.93 -2.28
CA THR A 29 9.78 -13.77 -3.24
C THR A 29 9.78 -13.20 -4.68
N SER A 30 10.39 -12.04 -4.92
CA SER A 30 10.41 -11.38 -6.23
C SER A 30 11.69 -11.74 -7.00
N ASP A 31 11.57 -12.51 -8.09
CA ASP A 31 12.66 -12.82 -9.02
C ASP A 31 13.29 -11.57 -9.68
N ASP A 32 12.59 -10.43 -9.67
CA ASP A 32 13.00 -9.20 -10.34
C ASP A 32 13.83 -8.30 -9.40
N HIS A 33 15.16 -8.43 -9.46
CA HIS A 33 16.15 -7.93 -8.49
C HIS A 33 16.44 -6.41 -8.54
N SER A 34 15.47 -5.58 -8.96
CA SER A 34 15.64 -4.13 -8.90
C SER A 34 15.19 -3.60 -7.53
N LEU A 35 16.14 -3.34 -6.63
CA LEU A 35 15.91 -2.68 -5.33
C LEU A 35 15.03 -1.43 -5.45
N LYS A 36 15.20 -0.65 -6.52
CA LYS A 36 14.40 0.56 -6.81
C LYS A 36 12.92 0.22 -7.07
N SER A 37 12.65 -0.87 -7.80
CA SER A 37 11.29 -1.36 -8.05
C SER A 37 10.63 -1.87 -6.77
N GLY A 38 11.39 -2.61 -5.94
CA GLY A 38 10.94 -3.05 -4.62
C GLY A 38 10.50 -1.89 -3.74
N THR A 39 11.35 -0.87 -3.56
CA THR A 39 11.04 0.32 -2.77
C THR A 39 9.84 1.09 -3.31
N GLY A 40 9.67 1.18 -4.63
CA GLY A 40 8.48 1.82 -5.23
C GLY A 40 7.18 1.12 -4.87
N ARG A 41 7.15 -0.23 -4.92
CA ARG A 41 5.96 -1.03 -4.59
C ARG A 41 5.58 -0.92 -3.11
N ILE A 42 6.60 -0.86 -2.26
CA ILE A 42 6.50 -0.65 -0.81
C ILE A 42 5.85 0.69 -0.51
N LEU A 43 6.41 1.78 -1.05
CA LEU A 43 5.93 3.13 -0.80
C LEU A 43 4.52 3.32 -1.36
N ALA A 44 4.20 2.71 -2.50
CA ALA A 44 2.85 2.71 -3.03
C ALA A 44 1.86 2.00 -2.08
N GLY A 45 2.17 0.79 -1.62
CA GLY A 45 1.32 0.11 -0.64
C GLY A 45 1.11 0.94 0.63
N LEU A 46 2.18 1.52 1.17
CA LEU A 46 2.13 2.33 2.39
C LEU A 46 1.31 3.62 2.20
N PHE A 47 1.46 4.29 1.05
CA PHE A 47 0.64 5.44 0.68
C PHE A 47 -0.85 5.09 0.65
N PHE A 48 -1.20 3.97 0.01
CA PHE A 48 -2.60 3.57 -0.08
C PHE A 48 -3.19 3.20 1.29
N ALA A 49 -2.40 2.54 2.13
CA ALA A 49 -2.77 2.13 3.48
C ALA A 49 -2.92 3.29 4.47
N VAL A 50 -2.30 4.44 4.22
CA VAL A 50 -2.37 5.60 5.12
C VAL A 50 -3.38 6.64 4.64
N VAL A 51 -3.50 6.86 3.33
CA VAL A 51 -4.29 7.99 2.79
C VAL A 51 -5.75 7.64 2.56
N PHE A 52 -6.06 6.40 2.18
CA PHE A 52 -7.41 6.01 1.75
C PHE A 52 -8.32 5.30 2.78
N PRO A 53 -7.85 4.69 3.90
CA PRO A 53 -8.77 3.99 4.79
C PRO A 53 -9.84 4.91 5.37
N ASP A 54 -9.44 6.04 5.95
CA ASP A 54 -10.34 7.00 6.58
C ASP A 54 -11.38 7.59 5.62
N PRO A 55 -11.03 8.12 4.43
CA PRO A 55 -12.03 8.64 3.50
C PRO A 55 -12.96 7.54 2.96
N ILE A 56 -12.49 6.31 2.78
CA ILE A 56 -13.34 5.19 2.34
C ILE A 56 -14.30 4.78 3.46
N LEU A 57 -13.83 4.67 4.71
CA LEU A 57 -14.69 4.31 5.84
C LEU A 57 -15.71 5.40 6.14
N THR A 58 -15.31 6.67 6.00
CA THR A 58 -16.23 7.81 6.10
C THR A 58 -17.28 7.78 4.99
N PHE A 59 -16.87 7.48 3.75
CA PHE A 59 -17.81 7.35 2.62
C PHE A 59 -18.79 6.18 2.80
N LEU A 60 -18.34 5.08 3.39
CA LEU A 60 -19.15 3.89 3.64
C LEU A 60 -19.94 3.95 4.97
N ASP A 61 -19.81 5.04 5.72
CA ASP A 61 -20.38 5.22 7.07
C ASP A 61 -20.05 4.05 8.01
N ARG A 62 -18.76 3.68 8.05
CA ARG A 62 -18.23 2.57 8.87
C ARG A 62 -17.28 3.05 9.95
N ASP A 63 -17.30 2.37 11.08
CA ASP A 63 -16.45 2.68 12.23
C ASP A 63 -14.96 2.46 11.91
N PRO A 64 -14.13 3.52 11.96
CA PRO A 64 -12.68 3.43 11.73
C PRO A 64 -11.97 2.52 12.74
N VAL A 65 -12.45 2.44 13.98
CA VAL A 65 -11.81 1.64 15.04
C VAL A 65 -11.94 0.15 14.74
N VAL A 66 -13.07 -0.26 14.17
CA VAL A 66 -13.35 -1.67 13.87
C VAL A 66 -12.73 -2.08 12.53
N TYR A 67 -12.82 -1.24 11.50
CA TYR A 67 -12.48 -1.61 10.12
C TYR A 67 -11.18 -1.00 9.59
N GLY A 68 -10.60 -0.01 10.28
CA GLY A 68 -9.43 0.76 9.84
C GLY A 68 -8.24 -0.12 9.47
N ASN A 69 -7.82 -0.99 10.39
CA ASN A 69 -6.67 -1.87 10.18
C ASN A 69 -6.89 -2.88 9.04
N ALA A 70 -8.09 -3.45 8.95
CA ALA A 70 -8.42 -4.42 7.90
C ALA A 70 -8.41 -3.75 6.52
N LEU A 71 -9.00 -2.55 6.42
CA LEU A 71 -9.03 -1.80 5.18
C LEU A 71 -7.64 -1.28 4.79
N ALA A 72 -6.85 -0.79 5.75
CA ALA A 72 -5.47 -0.37 5.52
C ALA A 72 -4.61 -1.52 4.98
N GLY A 73 -4.74 -2.74 5.54
CA GLY A 73 -4.06 -3.93 5.01
C GLY A 73 -4.49 -4.28 3.58
N LEU A 74 -5.78 -4.20 3.28
CA LEU A 74 -6.31 -4.46 1.94
C LEU A 74 -5.82 -3.43 0.91
N LEU A 75 -5.79 -2.17 1.30
CA LEU A 75 -5.27 -1.06 0.49
C LEU A 75 -3.76 -1.17 0.30
N ALA A 76 -3.01 -1.64 1.31
CA ALA A 76 -1.57 -1.88 1.20
C ALA A 76 -1.27 -2.90 0.09
N MET A 77 -1.98 -4.02 0.09
CA MET A 77 -1.80 -5.07 -0.92
C MET A 77 -2.25 -4.60 -2.31
N THR A 78 -3.31 -3.80 -2.37
CA THR A 78 -3.82 -3.24 -3.62
C THR A 78 -2.82 -2.24 -4.22
N GLY A 79 -2.31 -1.30 -3.42
CA GLY A 79 -1.29 -0.34 -3.85
C GLY A 79 0.00 -1.02 -4.30
N TYR A 80 0.42 -2.07 -3.60
CA TYR A 80 1.53 -2.92 -4.02
C TYR A 80 1.28 -3.56 -5.39
N ALA A 81 0.10 -4.17 -5.61
CA ALA A 81 -0.24 -4.83 -6.86
C ALA A 81 -0.30 -3.86 -8.04
N ILE A 82 -0.87 -2.66 -7.83
CA ILE A 82 -0.89 -1.57 -8.80
C ILE A 82 0.54 -1.17 -9.19
N ALA A 83 1.40 -0.93 -8.20
CA ALA A 83 2.78 -0.56 -8.46
C ALA A 83 3.56 -1.67 -9.18
N LYS A 84 3.32 -2.94 -8.84
CA LYS A 84 3.91 -4.08 -9.55
C LYS A 84 3.48 -4.11 -11.02
N ALA A 85 2.18 -3.95 -11.28
CA ALA A 85 1.65 -3.93 -12.64
C ALA A 85 2.19 -2.76 -13.47
N LEU A 86 2.26 -1.57 -12.87
CA LEU A 86 2.84 -0.38 -13.50
C LEU A 86 4.31 -0.55 -13.88
N VAL A 87 5.11 -1.20 -13.03
CA VAL A 87 6.51 -1.47 -13.35
C VAL A 87 6.65 -2.54 -14.44
N SER A 88 5.79 -3.56 -14.45
CA SER A 88 5.89 -4.65 -15.42
C SER A 88 5.38 -4.28 -16.82
N THR A 89 4.36 -3.42 -16.90
CA THR A 89 3.71 -3.06 -18.17
C THR A 89 4.01 -1.63 -18.63
N GLY A 90 4.44 -0.74 -17.74
CA GLY A 90 4.56 0.69 -18.02
C GLY A 90 3.24 1.44 -17.80
N PRO A 91 3.29 2.73 -17.39
CA PRO A 91 2.10 3.49 -16.97
C PRO A 91 1.06 3.69 -18.07
N LEU A 92 1.49 3.88 -19.31
CA LEU A 92 0.59 4.12 -20.44
C LEU A 92 -0.16 2.85 -20.85
N ASP A 93 0.53 1.72 -20.91
CA ASP A 93 -0.05 0.43 -21.27
C ASP A 93 -0.93 -0.11 -20.15
N TRP A 94 -0.60 0.17 -18.89
CA TRP A 94 -1.48 -0.14 -17.77
C TRP A 94 -2.80 0.65 -17.81
N ILE A 95 -2.74 1.94 -18.13
CA ILE A 95 -3.94 2.77 -18.31
C ILE A 95 -4.74 2.31 -19.54
N ALA A 96 -4.07 1.91 -20.62
CA ALA A 96 -4.73 1.35 -21.80
C ALA A 96 -5.48 0.06 -21.45
N ALA A 97 -4.80 -0.88 -20.75
CA ALA A 97 -5.38 -2.13 -20.28
C ALA A 97 -6.58 -1.90 -19.34
N TRP A 98 -6.48 -0.93 -18.42
CA TRP A 98 -7.58 -0.57 -17.52
C TRP A 98 -8.78 0.05 -18.27
N ARG A 99 -8.53 0.74 -19.38
CA ARG A 99 -9.57 1.27 -20.29
C ARG A 99 -10.08 0.21 -21.29
N GLY A 100 -9.67 -1.04 -21.16
CA GLY A 100 -10.08 -2.15 -22.02
C GLY A 100 -9.43 -2.12 -23.42
N LYS A 101 -8.40 -1.29 -23.63
CA LYS A 101 -7.63 -1.25 -24.86
C LYS A 101 -6.43 -2.19 -24.70
N LYS A 102 -6.44 -3.28 -25.47
CA LYS A 102 -5.31 -4.22 -25.57
C LYS A 102 -4.10 -3.55 -26.23
#